data_AF-A0A8C3EH71-F1
#
_entry.id   AF-A0A8C3EH71-F1
#
_cell.length_a   1.000
_cell.length_b   1.000
_cell.length_c   1.000
_cell.angle_alpha   90.00
_cell.angle_beta   90.00
_cell.angle_gamma   90.00
#
_symmetry.space_group_name_H-M   'P 1'
#
loop_
_entity.id
_entity.type
_entity.pdbx_description
1 polymer ?
#
loop_
_entity_poly.entity_id
_entity_poly.type
_entity_poly.pdbx_seq_one_letter_code
_entity_poly.pdbx_strand_id
1 'polypeptide(L)'
;MFVQVCLYFYCKCLWRCLKFVVRKLTGQCELQRICYNTKPGAARTMKIEASLKGSKSKRLQTSVNVHPDAIEKTIDDIMELKRINPDINPQLGVSLQACLLQIVGYRNLIAEVEKLRREPYDSENPQHEEMLLKLWKCLKPNSPLKARISKQWCEIGFQGDDPKTDFRGMGLLGLYNLVYFAEWDTEIAQQVLTDSLHPKYSQLSKAEWEKKKFDKAIGYSFAIVGINITDLAYNLLVSGALKTHFYNVAPEAPTLTHFQQTFCYLMHEFHKFWIDEDPLDIMEFNRVREKFYKRILRQLQNPEMALCPHFAASESLINM
;
A
#
# COMPACT_ATOMS: atom_id res chain seq x y z
N MET A 1 7.42 31.48 -15.13
CA MET A 1 8.33 30.89 -14.12
C MET A 1 8.78 31.90 -13.05
N PHE A 2 9.40 33.04 -13.37
CA PHE A 2 9.89 34.00 -12.35
C PHE A 2 8.80 34.49 -11.37
N VAL A 3 7.63 34.89 -11.89
CA VAL A 3 6.49 35.35 -11.08
C VAL A 3 6.00 34.25 -10.11
N GLN A 4 5.93 32.99 -10.55
CA GLN A 4 5.54 31.87 -9.69
C GLN A 4 6.55 31.61 -8.57
N VAL A 5 7.84 31.77 -8.86
CA VAL A 5 8.90 31.64 -7.85
C VAL A 5 8.81 32.78 -6.82
N CYS A 6 8.65 34.02 -7.26
CA CYS A 6 8.46 35.17 -6.37
C CYS A 6 7.19 35.02 -5.51
N LEU A 7 6.08 34.59 -6.11
CA LEU A 7 4.82 34.34 -5.40
C LEU A 7 4.99 33.24 -4.33
N TYR A 8 5.69 32.15 -4.67
CA TYR A 8 6.00 31.08 -3.72
C TYR A 8 6.80 31.59 -2.52
N PHE A 9 7.87 32.36 -2.76
CA PHE A 9 8.67 32.94 -1.67
C PHE A 9 7.86 33.92 -0.82
N TYR A 10 7.03 34.75 -1.45
CA TYR A 10 6.13 35.68 -0.77
C TYR A 10 5.15 34.94 0.14
N CYS A 11 4.41 33.95 -0.38
CA CYS A 11 3.48 33.14 0.40
C CYS A 11 4.18 32.42 1.56
N LYS A 12 5.39 31.92 1.34
CA LYS A 12 6.19 31.25 2.38
C LYS A 12 6.62 32.21 3.49
N CYS A 13 7.00 33.44 3.14
CA CYS A 13 7.33 34.48 4.10
C CYS A 13 6.10 34.93 4.90
N LEU A 14 4.98 35.18 4.21
CA LEU A 14 3.70 35.54 4.83
C LEU A 14 3.24 34.47 5.83
N TRP A 15 3.25 33.19 5.42
CA TRP A 15 2.89 32.06 6.27
C TRP A 15 3.77 31.96 7.53
N ARG A 16 5.06 32.29 7.42
CA ARG A 16 5.99 32.31 8.57
C ARG A 16 5.67 33.44 9.54
N CYS A 17 5.39 34.65 9.02
CA CYS A 17 4.97 35.78 9.86
C CYS A 17 3.67 35.44 10.59
N LEU A 18 2.69 34.84 9.88
CA LEU A 18 1.45 34.38 10.47
C LEU A 18 1.69 33.36 11.60
N LYS A 19 2.56 32.35 11.40
CA LYS A 19 2.91 31.38 12.45
C LYS A 19 3.47 32.05 13.71
N PHE A 20 4.32 33.06 13.52
CA PHE A 20 4.91 33.80 14.63
C PHE A 20 3.84 34.60 15.39
N VAL A 21 3.00 35.34 14.66
CA VAL A 21 1.88 36.11 15.24
C VAL A 21 0.92 35.20 15.99
N VAL A 22 0.46 34.10 15.37
CA VAL A 22 -0.44 33.15 16.03
C VAL A 22 0.19 32.56 17.29
N ARG A 23 1.49 32.23 17.27
CA ARG A 23 2.18 31.75 18.49
C ARG A 23 2.19 32.80 19.59
N LYS A 24 2.35 34.09 19.25
CA LYS A 24 2.32 35.17 20.23
C LYS A 24 0.91 35.39 20.80
N LEU A 25 -0.13 35.21 19.99
CA LEU A 25 -1.51 35.39 20.41
C LEU A 25 -2.06 34.20 21.21
N THR A 26 -1.76 32.96 20.79
CA THR A 26 -2.36 31.76 21.41
C THR A 26 -1.44 31.05 22.40
N GLY A 27 -0.16 31.41 22.45
CA GLY A 27 0.88 30.68 23.20
C GLY A 27 1.27 29.32 22.61
N GLN A 28 0.51 28.81 21.64
CA GLN A 28 0.72 27.49 21.05
C GLN A 28 1.62 27.55 19.81
N CYS A 29 2.53 26.60 19.66
CA CYS A 29 3.26 26.40 18.41
C CYS A 29 2.40 25.64 17.38
N GLU A 30 2.90 25.55 16.14
CA GLU A 30 2.18 24.86 15.06
C GLU A 30 1.93 23.38 15.34
N LEU A 31 2.90 22.68 15.93
CA LEU A 31 2.74 21.25 16.27
C LEU A 31 1.60 21.04 17.28
N GLN A 32 1.54 21.88 18.32
CA GLN A 32 0.41 21.89 19.27
C GLN A 32 -0.92 22.11 18.55
N ARG A 33 -1.01 23.13 17.69
CA ARG A 33 -2.25 23.42 16.96
C ARG A 33 -2.68 22.29 16.04
N ILE A 34 -1.74 21.58 15.40
CA ILE A 34 -2.07 20.42 14.57
C ILE A 34 -2.59 19.27 15.43
N CYS A 35 -1.87 18.90 16.50
CA CYS A 35 -2.25 17.78 17.36
C CYS A 35 -3.58 18.01 18.08
N TYR A 36 -3.88 19.24 18.53
CA TYR A 36 -5.11 19.54 19.25
C TYR A 36 -6.33 19.74 18.35
N ASN A 37 -6.14 20.28 17.14
CA ASN A 37 -7.27 20.66 16.27
C ASN A 37 -7.51 19.69 15.10
N THR A 38 -6.67 18.65 14.93
CA THR A 38 -6.84 17.63 13.88
C THR A 38 -6.95 16.27 14.54
N LYS A 39 -7.95 15.46 14.19
CA LYS A 39 -8.12 14.08 14.72
C LYS A 39 -6.91 13.19 14.36
N PRO A 40 -6.62 12.13 15.14
CA PRO A 40 -5.60 11.14 14.75
C PRO A 40 -5.90 10.55 13.37
N GLY A 41 -4.85 10.19 12.62
CA GLY A 41 -4.97 9.66 11.26
C GLY A 41 -4.14 10.44 10.24
N ALA A 42 -4.37 10.17 8.96
CA ALA A 42 -3.59 10.71 7.86
C ALA A 42 -3.53 12.24 7.83
N ALA A 43 -4.65 12.91 8.05
CA ALA A 43 -4.71 14.37 8.04
C ALA A 43 -3.76 15.00 9.08
N ARG A 44 -3.69 14.44 10.29
CA ARG A 44 -2.78 14.94 11.34
C ARG A 44 -1.33 14.60 10.98
N THR A 45 -1.05 13.35 10.65
CA THR A 45 0.31 12.87 10.41
C THR A 45 0.96 13.57 9.22
N MET A 46 0.23 13.75 8.11
CA MET A 46 0.73 14.52 6.95
C MET A 46 1.02 15.98 7.30
N LYS A 47 0.16 16.64 8.10
CA LYS A 47 0.41 18.02 8.54
C LYS A 47 1.64 18.12 9.45
N ILE A 48 1.83 17.15 10.35
CA ILE A 48 3.03 17.05 11.20
C ILE A 48 4.27 16.84 10.34
N GLU A 49 4.25 15.88 9.41
CA GLU A 49 5.37 15.61 8.50
C GLU A 49 5.75 16.86 7.70
N ALA A 50 4.77 17.56 7.11
CA ALA A 50 4.98 18.79 6.36
C ALA A 50 5.53 19.92 7.24
N SER A 51 5.04 20.05 8.48
CA SER A 51 5.50 21.04 9.46
C SER A 51 6.96 20.82 9.85
N LEU A 52 7.34 19.57 10.12
CA LEU A 52 8.71 19.17 10.48
C LEU A 52 9.68 19.40 9.30
N LYS A 53 9.36 18.86 8.11
CA LYS A 53 10.16 19.04 6.89
C LYS A 53 10.30 20.51 6.48
N GLY A 54 9.24 21.30 6.68
CA GLY A 54 9.21 22.73 6.35
C GLY A 54 9.85 23.66 7.40
N SER A 55 10.32 23.11 8.52
CA SER A 55 10.91 23.88 9.62
C SER A 55 12.21 24.60 9.23
N LYS A 56 12.55 25.68 9.93
CA LYS A 56 13.89 26.32 9.82
C LYS A 56 14.96 25.61 10.66
N SER A 57 14.54 24.87 11.69
CA SER A 57 15.46 24.13 12.55
C SER A 57 15.87 22.84 11.85
N LYS A 58 17.18 22.66 11.62
CA LYS A 58 17.71 21.45 11.02
C LYS A 58 17.37 20.20 11.85
N ARG A 59 17.40 20.31 13.18
CA ARG A 59 16.99 19.24 14.10
C ARG A 59 15.56 18.75 13.85
N LEU A 60 14.63 19.68 13.61
CA LEU A 60 13.23 19.35 13.29
C LEU A 60 13.05 18.82 11.87
N GLN A 61 13.90 19.21 10.92
CA GLN A 61 13.85 18.65 9.57
C GLN A 61 14.33 17.20 9.54
N THR A 62 15.32 16.86 10.37
CA THR A 62 15.90 15.52 10.42
C THR A 62 15.11 14.55 11.30
N SER A 63 14.21 15.04 12.15
CA SER A 63 13.41 14.21 13.06
C SER A 63 12.53 13.18 12.35
N VAL A 64 12.14 13.43 11.09
CA VAL A 64 11.36 12.47 10.28
C VAL A 64 12.20 11.34 9.66
N ASN A 65 13.53 11.39 9.80
CA ASN A 65 14.46 10.42 9.24
C ASN A 65 15.25 9.65 10.31
N VAL A 66 14.80 9.71 11.57
CA VAL A 66 15.47 9.03 12.68
C VAL A 66 15.27 7.52 12.62
N HIS A 67 16.12 6.79 13.35
CA HIS A 67 15.90 5.36 13.61
C HIS A 67 14.68 5.18 14.52
N PRO A 68 13.88 4.10 14.38
CA PRO A 68 12.75 3.82 15.26
C PRO A 68 13.06 3.96 16.77
N ASP A 69 14.18 3.40 17.22
CA ASP A 69 14.58 3.46 18.64
C ASP A 69 14.90 4.87 19.15
N ALA A 70 15.12 5.82 18.25
CA ALA A 70 15.40 7.21 18.61
C ALA A 70 14.15 8.09 18.67
N ILE A 71 12.95 7.55 18.40
CA ILE A 71 11.71 8.33 18.32
C ILE A 71 11.40 9.02 19.64
N GLU A 72 11.44 8.31 20.77
CA GLU A 72 11.12 8.88 22.09
C GLU A 72 12.04 10.06 22.43
N LYS A 73 13.35 9.85 22.34
CA LYS A 73 14.34 10.92 22.50
C LYS A 73 14.12 12.09 21.54
N THR A 74 13.71 11.80 20.30
CA THR A 74 13.41 12.84 19.30
C THR A 74 12.19 13.67 19.70
N ILE A 75 11.19 13.08 20.37
CA ILE A 75 10.05 13.81 20.93
C ILE A 75 10.52 14.75 22.03
N ASP A 76 11.37 14.28 22.96
CA ASP A 76 11.91 15.12 24.03
C ASP A 76 12.69 16.31 23.46
N ASP A 77 13.56 16.07 22.48
CA ASP A 77 14.31 17.12 21.77
C ASP A 77 13.38 18.13 21.08
N ILE A 78 12.26 17.67 20.50
CA ILE A 78 11.23 18.55 19.89
C ILE A 78 10.56 19.41 20.97
N MET A 79 10.16 18.81 22.08
CA MET A 79 9.46 19.49 23.19
C MET A 79 10.36 20.57 23.80
N GLU A 80 11.63 20.25 24.06
CA GLU A 80 12.64 21.18 24.57
C GLU A 80 12.87 22.34 23.59
N LEU A 81 13.15 22.04 22.31
CA LEU A 81 13.43 23.05 21.29
C LEU A 81 12.23 23.98 21.06
N LYS A 82 11.01 23.47 21.23
CA LYS A 82 9.79 24.27 21.14
C LYS A 82 9.44 24.97 22.44
N ARG A 83 10.13 24.70 23.55
CA ARG A 83 9.84 25.22 24.91
C ARG A 83 8.42 24.85 25.34
N ILE A 84 8.05 23.58 25.17
CA ILE A 84 6.74 23.06 25.57
C ILE A 84 6.89 22.36 26.91
N ASN A 85 6.07 22.73 27.88
CA ASN A 85 6.01 22.03 29.16
C ASN A 85 5.16 20.75 29.00
N PRO A 86 5.74 19.54 29.22
CA PRO A 86 5.03 18.28 29.09
C PRO A 86 3.92 18.09 30.13
N ASP A 87 4.06 18.60 31.34
CA ASP A 87 3.04 18.49 32.41
C ASP A 87 1.74 19.22 32.04
N ILE A 88 1.88 20.32 31.29
CA ILE A 88 0.74 21.11 30.79
C ILE A 88 0.20 20.51 29.48
N ASN A 89 1.01 19.73 28.75
CA ASN A 89 0.71 19.22 27.42
C ASN A 89 0.93 17.69 27.31
N PRO A 90 0.38 16.87 28.22
CA PRO A 90 0.75 15.44 28.29
C PRO A 90 0.37 14.68 27.02
N GLN A 91 -0.75 15.04 26.40
CA GLN A 91 -1.25 14.39 25.17
C GLN A 91 -0.47 14.77 23.92
N LEU A 92 0.34 15.82 23.96
CA LEU A 92 1.12 16.25 22.79
C LEU A 92 2.25 15.27 22.49
N GLY A 93 2.96 14.80 23.52
CA GLY A 93 4.05 13.84 23.36
C GLY A 93 3.56 12.56 22.69
N VAL A 94 2.47 11.99 23.21
CA VAL A 94 1.80 10.80 22.65
C VAL A 94 1.36 11.03 21.20
N SER A 95 0.72 12.17 20.93
CA SER A 95 0.25 12.51 19.58
C SER A 95 1.40 12.66 18.58
N LEU A 96 2.52 13.26 18.99
CA LEU A 96 3.69 13.42 18.15
C LEU A 96 4.43 12.09 17.96
N GLN A 97 4.51 11.26 19.00
CA GLN A 97 5.10 9.92 18.93
C GLN A 97 4.37 9.07 17.90
N ALA A 98 3.04 9.01 17.97
CA ALA A 98 2.22 8.29 16.98
C ALA A 98 2.47 8.81 15.54
N CYS A 99 2.53 10.14 15.35
CA CYS A 99 2.83 10.70 14.04
C CYS A 99 4.24 10.33 13.54
N LEU A 100 5.26 10.39 14.41
CA LEU A 100 6.64 10.05 14.03
C LEU A 100 6.80 8.56 13.73
N LEU A 101 6.18 7.70 14.54
CA LEU A 101 6.11 6.26 14.30
C LEU A 101 5.56 5.95 12.91
N GLN A 102 4.45 6.59 12.54
CA GLN A 102 3.88 6.46 11.21
C GLN A 102 4.79 6.97 10.08
N ILE A 103 5.40 8.14 10.26
CA ILE A 103 6.29 8.74 9.25
C ILE A 103 7.55 7.88 9.04
N VAL A 104 8.19 7.46 10.14
CA VAL A 104 9.40 6.63 10.10
C VAL A 104 9.07 5.23 9.60
N GLY A 105 7.96 4.63 10.05
CA GLY A 105 7.50 3.33 9.58
C GLY A 105 7.22 3.31 8.08
N TYR A 106 6.55 4.34 7.53
CA TYR A 106 6.32 4.44 6.08
C TYR A 106 7.63 4.51 5.27
N ARG A 107 8.63 5.23 5.77
CA ARG A 107 9.97 5.30 5.14
C ARG A 107 10.65 3.93 5.16
N ASN A 108 10.61 3.25 6.30
CA ASN A 108 11.21 1.92 6.44
C ASN A 108 10.49 0.90 5.53
N LEU A 109 9.16 0.98 5.45
CA LEU A 109 8.35 0.16 4.55
C LEU A 109 8.77 0.34 3.09
N ILE A 110 8.99 1.58 2.62
CA ILE A 110 9.50 1.82 1.26
C ILE A 110 10.84 1.09 1.05
N ALA A 111 11.76 1.18 2.01
CA ALA A 111 13.07 0.55 1.90
C ALA A 111 12.99 -0.98 1.89
N GLU A 112 12.13 -1.57 2.72
CA GLU A 112 11.90 -3.01 2.79
C GLU A 112 11.24 -3.55 1.52
N VAL A 113 10.19 -2.88 1.03
CA VAL A 113 9.50 -3.24 -0.21
C VAL A 113 10.46 -3.11 -1.41
N GLU A 114 11.27 -2.04 -1.45
CA GLU A 114 12.26 -1.87 -2.54
C GLU A 114 13.36 -2.93 -2.50
N LYS A 115 13.78 -3.36 -1.31
CA LYS A 115 14.73 -4.46 -1.15
C LYS A 115 14.17 -5.74 -1.77
N LEU A 116 12.96 -6.14 -1.39
CA LEU A 116 12.30 -7.35 -1.92
C LEU A 116 12.02 -7.25 -3.42
N ARG A 117 11.66 -6.07 -3.92
CA ARG A 117 11.41 -5.84 -5.35
C ARG A 117 12.67 -6.04 -6.19
N ARG A 118 13.82 -5.66 -5.65
CA ARG A 118 15.13 -5.79 -6.33
C ARG A 118 15.77 -7.15 -6.16
N GLU A 119 15.35 -7.93 -5.18
CA GLU A 119 15.88 -9.26 -4.93
C GLU A 119 15.35 -10.23 -5.99
N PRO A 120 16.21 -10.78 -6.87
CA PRO A 120 15.77 -11.70 -7.91
C PRO A 120 15.38 -13.04 -7.30
N TYR A 121 14.40 -13.69 -7.93
CA TYR A 121 14.11 -15.09 -7.62
C TYR A 121 15.32 -15.97 -7.99
N ASP A 122 15.71 -16.83 -7.05
CA ASP A 122 16.83 -17.75 -7.20
C ASP A 122 16.35 -19.20 -7.01
N SER A 123 16.50 -20.01 -8.05
CA SER A 123 16.11 -21.42 -8.07
C SER A 123 17.04 -22.31 -7.25
N GLU A 124 18.26 -21.84 -6.95
CA GLU A 124 19.21 -22.56 -6.11
C GLU A 124 19.02 -22.23 -4.61
N ASN A 125 18.15 -21.26 -4.30
CA ASN A 125 17.83 -20.87 -2.94
C ASN A 125 16.63 -21.70 -2.42
N PRO A 126 16.82 -22.56 -1.39
CA PRO A 126 15.75 -23.43 -0.90
C PRO A 126 14.53 -22.67 -0.36
N GLN A 127 14.73 -21.50 0.25
CA GLN A 127 13.63 -20.70 0.80
C GLN A 127 12.75 -20.11 -0.32
N HIS A 128 13.37 -19.69 -1.43
CA HIS A 128 12.62 -19.18 -2.58
C HIS A 128 11.80 -20.29 -3.26
N GLU A 129 12.39 -21.47 -3.43
CA GLU A 129 11.70 -22.64 -3.96
C GLU A 129 10.57 -23.10 -3.02
N GLU A 130 10.80 -23.13 -1.70
CA GLU A 130 9.75 -23.44 -0.73
C GLU A 130 8.55 -22.50 -0.85
N MET A 131 8.79 -21.18 -0.96
CA MET A 131 7.72 -20.20 -1.13
C MET A 131 6.96 -20.39 -2.44
N LEU A 132 7.65 -20.68 -3.54
CA LEU A 132 6.99 -20.93 -4.83
C LEU A 132 6.15 -22.21 -4.81
N LEU A 133 6.65 -23.28 -4.18
CA LEU A 133 5.89 -24.51 -3.98
C LEU A 133 4.70 -24.30 -3.04
N LYS A 134 4.83 -23.43 -2.04
CA LYS A 134 3.74 -23.05 -1.14
C LYS A 134 2.60 -22.37 -1.90
N LEU A 135 2.92 -21.42 -2.78
CA LEU A 135 1.94 -20.77 -3.66
C LEU A 135 1.12 -21.81 -4.43
N TRP A 136 1.80 -22.80 -5.03
CA TRP A 136 1.13 -23.88 -5.75
C TRP A 136 0.20 -24.68 -4.85
N LYS A 137 0.68 -25.12 -3.68
CA LYS A 137 -0.12 -25.91 -2.73
C LYS A 137 -1.38 -25.17 -2.28
N CYS A 138 -1.29 -23.86 -2.04
CA CYS A 138 -2.44 -23.05 -1.67
C CYS A 138 -3.46 -22.93 -2.81
N LEU A 139 -3.02 -22.75 -4.05
CA LEU A 139 -3.91 -22.52 -5.20
C LEU A 139 -4.44 -23.81 -5.86
N LYS A 140 -3.70 -24.91 -5.77
CA LYS A 140 -3.99 -26.22 -6.39
C LYS A 140 -3.78 -27.37 -5.39
N PRO A 141 -4.50 -27.39 -4.24
CA PRO A 141 -4.27 -28.38 -3.18
C PRO A 141 -4.46 -29.83 -3.65
N ASN A 142 -5.33 -30.06 -4.63
CA ASN A 142 -5.68 -31.39 -5.14
C ASN A 142 -4.86 -31.83 -6.36
N SER A 143 -3.85 -31.06 -6.77
CA SER A 143 -3.09 -31.34 -7.99
C SER A 143 -1.61 -31.05 -7.76
N PRO A 144 -0.82 -32.01 -7.27
CA PRO A 144 0.60 -31.79 -6.98
C PRO A 144 1.39 -31.45 -8.25
N LEU A 145 2.46 -30.66 -8.09
CA LEU A 145 3.44 -30.42 -9.15
C LEU A 145 4.20 -31.72 -9.45
N LYS A 146 4.27 -32.09 -10.73
CA LYS A 146 5.03 -33.24 -11.22
C LYS A 146 6.52 -32.95 -11.28
N ALA A 147 6.88 -31.71 -11.55
CA ALA A 147 8.25 -31.23 -11.62
C ALA A 147 8.27 -29.72 -11.37
N ARG A 148 9.43 -29.23 -10.90
CA ARG A 148 9.64 -27.79 -10.69
C ARG A 148 9.53 -27.00 -11.99
N ILE A 149 10.09 -27.51 -13.10
CA ILE A 149 9.88 -26.92 -14.43
C ILE A 149 8.82 -27.75 -15.13
N SER A 150 7.64 -27.17 -15.35
CA SER A 150 6.52 -27.85 -16.01
C SER A 150 5.45 -26.88 -16.49
N LYS A 151 4.70 -27.31 -17.52
CA LYS A 151 3.52 -26.57 -18.01
C LYS A 151 2.41 -26.33 -16.98
N GLN A 152 2.46 -27.00 -15.82
CA GLN A 152 1.46 -26.84 -14.77
C GLN A 152 1.42 -25.40 -14.25
N TRP A 153 2.53 -24.67 -14.27
CA TRP A 153 2.56 -23.27 -13.83
C TRP A 153 1.63 -22.34 -14.63
N CYS A 154 1.39 -22.65 -15.91
CA CYS A 154 0.40 -21.96 -16.72
C CYS A 154 -1.03 -22.08 -16.16
N GLU A 155 -1.34 -23.15 -15.41
CA GLU A 155 -2.67 -23.37 -14.81
C GLU A 155 -2.99 -22.39 -13.68
N ILE A 156 -1.98 -21.74 -13.09
CA ILE A 156 -2.15 -20.65 -12.12
C ILE A 156 -1.73 -19.29 -12.72
N GLY A 157 -1.55 -19.25 -14.04
CA GLY A 157 -1.35 -18.00 -14.78
C GLY A 157 0.07 -17.46 -14.78
N PHE A 158 1.10 -18.29 -14.63
CA PHE A 158 2.49 -17.91 -14.99
C PHE A 158 2.73 -18.05 -16.51
N GLN A 159 3.80 -17.44 -17.02
CA GLN A 159 4.18 -17.56 -18.43
C GLN A 159 5.18 -18.70 -18.62
N GLY A 160 4.76 -19.73 -19.34
CA GLY A 160 5.62 -20.86 -19.68
C GLY A 160 5.86 -21.82 -18.51
N ASP A 161 6.92 -22.60 -18.63
CA ASP A 161 7.14 -23.77 -17.77
C ASP A 161 7.93 -23.46 -16.49
N ASP A 162 8.48 -22.23 -16.38
CA ASP A 162 9.27 -21.79 -15.22
C ASP A 162 8.89 -20.36 -14.78
N PRO A 163 8.24 -20.18 -13.61
CA PRO A 163 7.89 -18.88 -13.03
C PRO A 163 9.05 -17.90 -12.83
N LYS A 164 10.30 -18.38 -12.81
CA LYS A 164 11.50 -17.55 -12.59
C LYS A 164 11.54 -16.33 -13.52
N THR A 165 11.11 -16.48 -14.78
CA THR A 165 11.14 -15.39 -15.76
C THR A 165 10.08 -14.32 -15.54
N ASP A 166 9.02 -14.62 -14.79
CA ASP A 166 7.90 -13.70 -14.55
C ASP A 166 8.22 -12.71 -13.42
N PHE A 167 9.06 -13.10 -12.46
CA PHE A 167 9.43 -12.26 -11.33
C PHE A 167 10.47 -11.18 -11.68
N ARG A 168 10.90 -11.03 -12.94
CA ARG A 168 11.96 -10.06 -13.31
C ARG A 168 11.68 -8.62 -12.88
N GLY A 169 10.43 -8.15 -13.00
CA GLY A 169 10.08 -6.76 -12.68
C GLY A 169 9.95 -6.50 -11.18
N MET A 170 9.27 -7.40 -10.47
CA MET A 170 8.90 -7.24 -9.06
C MET A 170 9.70 -8.12 -8.09
N GLY A 171 10.69 -8.87 -8.57
CA GLY A 171 11.54 -9.73 -7.75
C GLY A 171 10.75 -10.66 -6.84
N LEU A 172 11.31 -10.93 -5.66
CA LEU A 172 10.65 -11.68 -4.61
C LEU A 172 9.38 -10.99 -4.09
N LEU A 173 9.26 -9.67 -4.16
CA LEU A 173 8.04 -8.97 -3.72
C LEU A 173 6.80 -9.52 -4.42
N GLY A 174 6.90 -9.82 -5.73
CA GLY A 174 5.81 -10.43 -6.49
C GLY A 174 5.40 -11.80 -5.94
N LEU A 175 6.38 -12.65 -5.62
CA LEU A 175 6.12 -13.97 -5.02
C LEU A 175 5.56 -13.85 -3.60
N TYR A 176 6.13 -12.99 -2.77
CA TYR A 176 5.69 -12.73 -1.39
C TYR A 176 4.23 -12.30 -1.34
N ASN A 177 3.82 -11.39 -2.22
CA ASN A 177 2.45 -10.92 -2.29
C ASN A 177 1.48 -12.00 -2.76
N LEU A 178 1.84 -12.76 -3.81
CA LEU A 178 1.02 -13.87 -4.31
C LEU A 178 0.82 -14.95 -3.23
N VAL A 179 1.90 -15.34 -2.54
CA VAL A 179 1.85 -16.31 -1.44
C VAL A 179 0.98 -15.77 -0.31
N TYR A 180 1.19 -14.53 0.11
CA TYR A 180 0.40 -13.92 1.18
C TYR A 180 -1.09 -13.92 0.84
N PHE A 181 -1.48 -13.56 -0.38
CA PHE A 181 -2.89 -13.60 -0.79
C PHE A 181 -3.45 -15.02 -0.78
N ALA A 182 -2.69 -15.99 -1.28
CA ALA A 182 -3.10 -17.40 -1.31
C ALA A 182 -3.19 -18.04 0.08
N GLU A 183 -2.46 -17.55 1.07
CA GLU A 183 -2.50 -18.03 2.46
C GLU A 183 -3.52 -17.30 3.33
N TRP A 184 -3.57 -15.97 3.19
CA TRP A 184 -4.40 -15.12 4.04
C TRP A 184 -5.89 -15.32 3.74
N ASP A 185 -6.23 -15.50 2.47
CA ASP A 185 -7.60 -15.69 2.02
C ASP A 185 -7.65 -16.76 0.92
N THR A 186 -7.32 -18.00 1.31
CA THR A 186 -7.17 -19.13 0.37
C THR A 186 -8.43 -19.37 -0.47
N GLU A 187 -9.62 -19.25 0.13
CA GLU A 187 -10.89 -19.43 -0.59
C GLU A 187 -11.08 -18.37 -1.67
N ILE A 188 -10.90 -17.09 -1.32
CA ILE A 188 -10.99 -16.00 -2.30
C ILE A 188 -9.88 -16.10 -3.35
N ALA A 189 -8.65 -16.46 -2.98
CA ALA A 189 -7.57 -16.62 -3.95
C ALA A 189 -7.86 -17.75 -4.96
N GLN A 190 -8.40 -18.89 -4.50
CA GLN A 190 -8.81 -19.99 -5.37
C GLN A 190 -10.03 -19.61 -6.23
N GLN A 191 -10.98 -18.86 -5.68
CA GLN A 191 -12.12 -18.34 -6.44
C GLN A 191 -11.66 -17.37 -7.52
N VAL A 192 -10.84 -16.37 -7.18
CA VAL A 192 -10.26 -15.42 -8.13
C VAL A 192 -9.46 -16.14 -9.20
N LEU A 193 -8.66 -17.16 -8.85
CA LEU A 193 -7.99 -18.01 -9.84
C LEU A 193 -9.00 -18.70 -10.78
N THR A 194 -10.04 -19.34 -10.23
CA THR A 194 -11.05 -20.04 -11.02
C THR A 194 -11.78 -19.09 -11.97
N ASP A 195 -12.22 -17.96 -11.46
CA ASP A 195 -12.90 -16.91 -12.22
C ASP A 195 -11.97 -16.30 -13.28
N SER A 196 -10.67 -16.12 -12.97
CA SER A 196 -9.70 -15.59 -13.93
C SER A 196 -9.50 -16.51 -15.13
N LEU A 197 -9.69 -17.82 -14.97
CA LEU A 197 -9.66 -18.79 -16.06
C LEU A 197 -11.00 -18.83 -16.81
N HIS A 198 -12.11 -18.53 -16.13
CA HIS A 198 -13.48 -18.66 -16.65
C HIS A 198 -14.44 -17.53 -16.18
N PRO A 199 -14.27 -16.26 -16.63
CA PRO A 199 -14.92 -15.10 -16.00
C PRO A 199 -16.45 -15.03 -16.05
N LYS A 200 -17.12 -15.83 -16.90
CA LYS A 200 -18.56 -15.69 -17.19
C LYS A 200 -19.43 -16.92 -16.85
N TYR A 201 -18.94 -17.90 -16.09
CA TYR A 201 -19.60 -19.23 -16.04
C TYR A 201 -20.22 -19.69 -14.71
N SER A 202 -20.54 -18.79 -13.76
CA SER A 202 -21.32 -19.25 -12.59
C SER A 202 -22.82 -19.49 -12.90
N GLN A 203 -23.37 -19.05 -14.05
CA GLN A 203 -24.83 -19.11 -14.31
C GLN A 203 -25.33 -19.49 -15.74
N LEU A 204 -24.50 -19.98 -16.68
CA LEU A 204 -24.95 -20.26 -18.07
C LEU A 204 -24.89 -21.74 -18.46
N SER A 205 -25.82 -22.18 -19.31
CA SER A 205 -25.91 -23.58 -19.76
C SER A 205 -25.00 -23.89 -20.96
N LYS A 206 -24.58 -25.16 -21.09
CA LYS A 206 -23.67 -25.65 -22.14
C LYS A 206 -24.17 -25.43 -23.57
N ALA A 207 -25.48 -25.29 -23.78
CA ALA A 207 -26.08 -25.09 -25.11
C ALA A 207 -26.02 -23.63 -25.58
N GLU A 208 -26.04 -22.67 -24.64
CA GLU A 208 -25.92 -21.24 -24.95
C GLU A 208 -24.47 -20.87 -25.34
N TRP A 209 -23.52 -21.67 -24.86
CA TRP A 209 -22.09 -21.58 -25.16
C TRP A 209 -21.76 -21.79 -26.64
N GLU A 210 -22.33 -22.81 -27.30
CA GLU A 210 -21.99 -23.12 -28.70
C GLU A 210 -22.53 -22.09 -29.71
N LYS A 211 -23.56 -21.32 -29.33
CA LYS A 211 -24.14 -20.27 -30.18
C LYS A 211 -23.32 -18.99 -30.22
N LYS A 212 -22.61 -18.64 -29.14
CA LYS A 212 -21.84 -17.40 -29.01
C LYS A 212 -20.36 -17.64 -29.29
N LYS A 213 -20.03 -18.07 -30.51
CA LYS A 213 -18.65 -18.33 -30.96
C LYS A 213 -17.74 -17.09 -30.95
N PHE A 214 -18.28 -15.89 -30.71
CA PHE A 214 -17.54 -14.62 -30.63
C PHE A 214 -17.36 -14.06 -29.20
N ASP A 215 -18.06 -14.58 -28.18
CA ASP A 215 -17.88 -14.14 -26.78
C ASP A 215 -16.81 -15.03 -26.12
N LYS A 216 -15.57 -14.94 -26.62
CA LYS A 216 -14.44 -15.74 -26.14
C LYS A 216 -14.06 -15.24 -24.75
N ALA A 217 -14.17 -16.12 -23.75
CA ALA A 217 -13.87 -15.87 -22.33
C ALA A 217 -12.65 -14.95 -22.10
N ILE A 218 -12.86 -13.84 -21.40
CA ILE A 218 -11.87 -12.75 -21.29
C ILE A 218 -11.21 -12.87 -19.92
N GLY A 219 -10.66 -14.06 -19.72
CA GLY A 219 -9.86 -14.39 -18.55
C GLY A 219 -8.58 -13.58 -18.52
N TYR A 220 -7.94 -13.55 -17.36
CA TYR A 220 -6.60 -13.02 -17.20
C TYR A 220 -5.72 -14.04 -16.51
N SER A 221 -4.42 -13.93 -16.72
CA SER A 221 -3.44 -14.82 -16.09
C SER A 221 -3.25 -14.40 -14.62
N PHE A 222 -3.81 -15.18 -13.68
CA PHE A 222 -3.80 -14.88 -12.24
C PHE A 222 -2.43 -14.41 -11.72
N ALA A 223 -1.38 -15.21 -11.89
CA ALA A 223 -0.06 -14.85 -11.36
C ALA A 223 0.54 -13.61 -12.03
N ILE A 224 0.44 -13.48 -13.35
CA ILE A 224 0.92 -12.27 -14.07
C ILE A 224 0.17 -11.02 -13.64
N VAL A 225 -1.16 -11.09 -13.49
CA VAL A 225 -1.94 -9.97 -12.99
C VAL A 225 -1.57 -9.66 -11.55
N GLY A 226 -1.40 -10.65 -10.67
CA GLY A 226 -0.94 -10.41 -9.29
C GLY A 226 0.45 -9.75 -9.22
N ILE A 227 1.40 -10.14 -10.07
CA ILE A 227 2.70 -9.46 -10.19
C ILE A 227 2.51 -8.02 -10.66
N ASN A 228 1.60 -7.79 -11.60
CA ASN A 228 1.33 -6.46 -12.12
C ASN A 228 0.55 -5.55 -11.13
N ILE A 229 -0.31 -6.12 -10.29
CA ILE A 229 -0.96 -5.43 -9.17
C ILE A 229 0.04 -5.15 -8.04
N THR A 230 1.05 -6.01 -7.85
CA THR A 230 2.20 -5.71 -6.97
C THR A 230 2.94 -4.46 -7.44
N ASP A 231 3.20 -4.34 -8.74
CA ASP A 231 3.76 -3.10 -9.33
C ASP A 231 2.86 -1.88 -9.10
N LEU A 232 1.54 -2.05 -9.22
CA LEU A 232 0.59 -0.96 -8.96
C LEU A 232 0.66 -0.51 -7.50
N ALA A 233 0.63 -1.44 -6.55
CA ALA A 233 0.74 -1.17 -5.12
C ALA A 233 2.08 -0.50 -4.77
N TYR A 234 3.17 -0.96 -5.36
CA TYR A 234 4.49 -0.36 -5.23
C TYR A 234 4.49 1.11 -5.69
N ASN A 235 3.93 1.40 -6.87
CA ASN A 235 3.84 2.76 -7.40
C ASN A 235 3.00 3.69 -6.51
N LEU A 236 1.90 3.20 -5.93
CA LEU A 236 1.10 3.95 -4.95
C LEU A 236 1.89 4.20 -3.64
N LEU A 237 2.76 3.28 -3.23
CA LEU A 237 3.65 3.44 -2.08
C LEU A 237 4.73 4.50 -2.35
N VAL A 238 5.51 4.36 -3.42
CA VAL A 238 6.65 5.27 -3.65
C VAL A 238 6.22 6.69 -4.02
N SER A 239 5.06 6.85 -4.67
CA SER A 239 4.50 8.18 -4.95
C SER A 239 3.98 8.91 -3.70
N GLY A 240 3.84 8.20 -2.57
CA GLY A 240 3.26 8.74 -1.34
C GLY A 240 1.73 8.66 -1.28
N ALA A 241 1.06 8.15 -2.31
CA ALA A 241 -0.40 8.05 -2.34
C ALA A 241 -0.95 7.17 -1.20
N LEU A 242 -0.27 6.06 -0.87
CA LEU A 242 -0.66 5.20 0.24
C LEU A 242 -0.44 5.80 1.63
N LYS A 243 0.14 7.01 1.77
CA LYS A 243 0.23 7.66 3.08
C LYS A 243 -1.16 7.86 3.68
N THR A 244 -2.14 8.22 2.86
CA THR A 244 -3.54 8.37 3.31
C THR A 244 -4.04 7.08 3.95
N HIS A 245 -3.88 5.95 3.25
CA HIS A 245 -4.29 4.65 3.78
C HIS A 245 -3.50 4.25 5.03
N PHE A 246 -2.18 4.21 4.95
CA PHE A 246 -1.35 3.65 6.02
C PHE A 246 -1.40 4.48 7.31
N TYR A 247 -1.52 5.80 7.23
CA TYR A 247 -1.67 6.64 8.42
C TYR A 247 -3.06 6.52 9.08
N ASN A 248 -4.05 5.97 8.38
CA ASN A 248 -5.37 5.68 8.94
C ASN A 248 -5.46 4.27 9.54
N VAL A 249 -4.70 3.30 9.04
CA VAL A 249 -4.84 1.88 9.46
C VAL A 249 -3.71 1.37 10.35
N ALA A 250 -2.55 2.03 10.37
CA ALA A 250 -1.38 1.59 11.13
C ALA A 250 -0.95 2.69 12.12
N PRO A 251 -1.57 2.77 13.32
CA PRO A 251 -1.24 3.79 14.32
C PRO A 251 0.17 3.60 14.92
N GLU A 252 0.67 2.37 15.00
CA GLU A 252 1.96 2.03 15.61
C GLU A 252 3.14 2.14 14.63
N ALA A 253 2.99 1.72 13.38
CA ALA A 253 3.89 1.95 12.25
C ALA A 253 3.40 1.13 11.03
N PRO A 254 3.47 1.67 9.80
CA PRO A 254 3.28 0.86 8.59
C PRO A 254 4.38 -0.22 8.47
N THR A 255 4.00 -1.45 8.09
CA THR A 255 4.89 -2.62 7.97
C THR A 255 4.63 -3.38 6.67
N LEU A 256 5.50 -4.35 6.33
CA LEU A 256 5.31 -5.19 5.15
C LEU A 256 3.95 -5.91 5.14
N THR A 257 3.48 -6.40 6.29
CA THR A 257 2.16 -7.03 6.42
C THR A 257 1.04 -6.09 5.98
N HIS A 258 1.09 -4.80 6.37
CA HIS A 258 0.09 -3.83 5.91
C HIS A 258 0.13 -3.66 4.39
N PHE A 259 1.32 -3.64 3.78
CA PHE A 259 1.47 -3.58 2.33
C PHE A 259 0.89 -4.81 1.63
N GLN A 260 1.12 -6.01 2.18
CA GLN A 260 0.55 -7.25 1.66
C GLN A 260 -0.99 -7.28 1.79
N GLN A 261 -1.54 -6.76 2.89
CA GLN A 261 -2.99 -6.57 3.05
C GLN A 261 -3.56 -5.59 2.02
N THR A 262 -2.86 -4.47 1.76
CA THR A 262 -3.22 -3.56 0.66
C THR A 262 -3.18 -4.28 -0.69
N PHE A 263 -2.18 -5.13 -0.93
CA PHE A 263 -2.11 -5.95 -2.14
C PHE A 263 -3.33 -6.87 -2.27
N CYS A 264 -3.73 -7.59 -1.22
CA CYS A 264 -4.92 -8.45 -1.24
C CYS A 264 -6.19 -7.65 -1.59
N TYR A 265 -6.38 -6.49 -0.96
CA TYR A 265 -7.48 -5.58 -1.28
C TYR A 265 -7.47 -5.18 -2.76
N LEU A 266 -6.32 -4.72 -3.25
CA LEU A 266 -6.17 -4.27 -4.64
C LEU A 266 -6.39 -5.41 -5.63
N MET A 267 -5.92 -6.62 -5.34
CA MET A 267 -6.10 -7.78 -6.20
C MET A 267 -7.59 -8.16 -6.30
N HIS A 268 -8.29 -8.19 -5.17
CA HIS A 268 -9.71 -8.50 -5.12
C HIS A 268 -10.57 -7.40 -5.78
N GLU A 269 -10.29 -6.12 -5.52
CA GLU A 269 -11.02 -5.03 -6.16
C GLU A 269 -10.70 -4.91 -7.65
N PHE A 270 -9.47 -5.22 -8.07
CA PHE A 270 -9.15 -5.31 -9.49
C PHE A 270 -9.90 -6.45 -10.17
N HIS A 271 -10.02 -7.62 -9.54
CA HIS A 271 -10.80 -8.74 -10.07
C HIS A 271 -12.25 -8.35 -10.34
N LYS A 272 -12.91 -7.74 -9.36
CA LYS A 272 -14.28 -7.23 -9.53
C LYS A 272 -14.35 -6.17 -10.62
N PHE A 273 -13.41 -5.23 -10.62
CA PHE A 273 -13.35 -4.17 -11.61
C PHE A 273 -13.15 -4.70 -13.04
N TRP A 274 -12.32 -5.74 -13.22
CA TRP A 274 -12.11 -6.40 -14.50
C TRP A 274 -13.40 -7.01 -15.04
N ILE A 275 -14.15 -7.71 -14.17
CA ILE A 275 -15.43 -8.31 -14.53
C ILE A 275 -16.45 -7.23 -14.89
N ASP A 276 -16.54 -6.16 -14.10
CA ASP A 276 -17.49 -5.05 -14.32
C ASP A 276 -17.18 -4.26 -15.61
N GLU A 277 -15.90 -4.09 -15.95
CA GLU A 277 -15.49 -3.39 -17.18
C GLU A 277 -15.76 -4.19 -18.45
N ASP A 278 -15.91 -5.51 -18.33
CA ASP A 278 -16.14 -6.47 -19.43
C ASP A 278 -15.30 -6.14 -20.69
N PRO A 279 -13.96 -6.06 -20.57
CA PRO A 279 -13.09 -5.73 -21.71
C PRO A 279 -13.24 -6.76 -22.82
N LEU A 280 -12.96 -6.41 -24.08
CA LEU A 280 -13.15 -7.29 -25.25
C LEU A 280 -12.13 -8.43 -25.36
N ASP A 281 -10.91 -8.22 -24.85
CA ASP A 281 -9.89 -9.24 -24.73
C ASP A 281 -8.79 -8.80 -23.74
N ILE A 282 -7.82 -9.68 -23.53
CA ILE A 282 -6.67 -9.43 -22.65
C ILE A 282 -5.76 -8.29 -23.14
N MET A 283 -5.83 -7.88 -24.42
CA MET A 283 -5.03 -6.76 -24.94
C MET A 283 -5.46 -5.42 -24.35
N GLU A 284 -6.69 -5.35 -23.83
CA GLU A 284 -7.18 -4.17 -23.10
C GLU A 284 -6.64 -4.06 -21.67
N PHE A 285 -5.85 -5.04 -21.21
CA PHE A 285 -5.37 -5.10 -19.84
C PHE A 285 -4.75 -3.80 -19.34
N ASN A 286 -3.83 -3.22 -20.10
CA ASN A 286 -3.17 -1.98 -19.73
C ASN A 286 -4.15 -0.80 -19.61
N ARG A 287 -5.16 -0.74 -20.48
CA ARG A 287 -6.21 0.29 -20.45
C ARG A 287 -7.07 0.17 -19.19
N VAL A 288 -7.53 -1.04 -18.89
CA VAL A 288 -8.38 -1.33 -17.72
C VAL A 288 -7.59 -1.10 -16.43
N ARG A 289 -6.36 -1.61 -16.35
CA ARG A 289 -5.46 -1.40 -15.21
C ARG A 289 -5.20 0.08 -14.95
N GLU A 290 -4.93 0.88 -15.98
CA GLU A 290 -4.72 2.32 -15.81
C GLU A 290 -5.99 3.04 -15.32
N LYS A 291 -7.17 2.60 -15.79
CA LYS A 291 -8.46 3.11 -15.29
C LYS A 291 -8.66 2.76 -13.81
N PHE A 292 -8.31 1.53 -13.41
CA PHE A 292 -8.35 1.08 -12.02
C PHE A 292 -7.37 1.90 -11.15
N TYR A 293 -6.13 2.08 -11.59
CA TYR A 293 -5.13 2.89 -10.89
C TYR A 293 -5.63 4.31 -10.62
N LYS A 294 -6.22 4.97 -11.63
CA LYS A 294 -6.82 6.30 -11.47
C LYS A 294 -8.00 6.31 -10.49
N ARG A 295 -8.82 5.25 -10.46
CA ARG A 295 -9.90 5.09 -9.47
C ARG A 295 -9.34 5.02 -8.05
N ILE A 296 -8.31 4.20 -7.80
CA ILE A 296 -7.68 4.08 -6.49
C ILE A 296 -7.02 5.40 -6.06
N LEU A 297 -6.31 6.08 -6.97
CA LEU A 297 -5.75 7.41 -6.68
C LEU A 297 -6.81 8.43 -6.26
N ARG A 298 -7.96 8.46 -6.93
CA ARG A 298 -9.07 9.35 -6.55
C ARG A 298 -9.63 9.02 -5.17
N GLN A 299 -9.77 7.74 -4.83
CA GLN A 299 -10.19 7.34 -3.49
C GLN A 299 -9.21 7.83 -2.42
N LEU A 300 -7.91 7.66 -2.65
CA LEU A 300 -6.84 8.09 -1.73
C LEU A 300 -6.71 9.61 -1.55
N GLN A 301 -7.42 10.42 -2.34
CA GLN A 301 -7.52 11.87 -2.12
C GLN A 301 -8.43 12.22 -0.93
N ASN A 302 -9.35 11.34 -0.54
CA ASN A 302 -10.13 11.52 0.69
C ASN A 302 -9.22 11.27 1.90
N PRO A 303 -8.98 12.24 2.79
CA PRO A 303 -8.08 12.09 3.94
C PRO A 303 -8.44 10.95 4.90
N GLU A 304 -9.70 10.54 4.93
CA GLU A 304 -10.20 9.46 5.78
C GLU A 304 -10.21 8.09 5.06
N MET A 305 -9.68 8.02 3.83
CA MET A 305 -9.68 6.78 3.05
C MET A 305 -8.79 5.71 3.71
N ALA A 306 -9.35 4.51 3.84
CA ALA A 306 -8.62 3.30 4.15
C ALA A 306 -8.99 2.22 3.11
N LEU A 307 -7.99 1.73 2.36
CA LEU A 307 -8.12 0.62 1.41
C LEU A 307 -8.20 -0.72 2.14
N CYS A 308 -9.20 -0.87 3.00
CA CYS A 308 -9.49 -2.13 3.67
C CYS A 308 -10.62 -2.82 2.90
N PRO A 309 -10.64 -4.15 2.82
CA PRO A 309 -11.87 -4.86 2.53
C PRO A 309 -12.91 -4.41 3.56
N HIS A 310 -14.20 -4.45 3.24
CA HIS A 310 -15.26 -4.29 4.23
C HIS A 310 -15.16 -5.44 5.24
N PHE A 311 -14.20 -5.34 6.15
CA PHE A 311 -14.11 -6.11 7.36
C PHE A 311 -14.77 -5.24 8.41
N ALA A 312 -15.77 -5.79 9.09
CA ALA A 312 -16.46 -5.13 10.17
C ALA A 312 -15.43 -4.48 11.10
N ALA A 313 -15.38 -3.15 11.09
CA ALA A 313 -14.50 -2.34 11.91
C ALA A 313 -14.91 -2.38 13.41
N SER A 314 -15.40 -3.52 13.90
CA SER A 314 -16.01 -3.63 15.22
C SER A 314 -15.68 -4.89 16.03
N GLU A 315 -14.91 -5.88 15.54
CA GLU A 315 -14.71 -7.12 16.33
C GLU A 315 -13.31 -7.33 16.92
N SER A 316 -12.29 -6.56 16.54
CA SER A 316 -10.93 -6.75 17.08
C SER A 316 -10.37 -5.60 17.92
N LEU A 317 -11.17 -4.56 18.20
CA LEU A 317 -10.75 -3.42 19.03
C LEU A 317 -11.60 -3.21 20.30
N ILE A 318 -12.45 -4.18 20.67
CA ILE A 318 -13.21 -4.14 21.94
C ILE A 318 -12.55 -4.98 23.04
N ASN A 319 -11.56 -5.82 22.73
CA ASN A 319 -10.81 -6.58 23.74
C ASN A 319 -9.30 -6.42 23.52
N MET A 320 -8.77 -5.25 23.91
CA MET A 320 -7.45 -5.09 24.54
C MET A 320 -7.35 -3.70 25.17
#